data_AF-A0A1V4Z3C9-F1
#
_entry.id   AF-A0A1V4Z3C9-F1
#
_cell.length_a   1.000
_cell.length_b   1.000
_cell.length_c   1.000
_cell.angle_alpha   90.00
_cell.angle_beta   90.00
_cell.angle_gamma   90.00
#
_symmetry.space_group_name_H-M   'P 1'
#
loop_
_entity.id
_entity.type
_entity.pdbx_description
1 polymer ?
#
loop_
_entity_poly.entity_id
_entity_poly.type
_entity_poly.pdbx_seq_one_letter_code
_entity_poly.pdbx_strand_id
1 'polypeptide(L)'
;MEGLVLNWSPVEIAGLHVDPLTVRARAVVDATGHPCEIVKIIQEKTGPELNTPTGKILGEKSMWADRAESTVTDNVGEVFPGLYVAGMAANAVHGSPRMGPIFGGMLLSGEKIAKILINKLK
;
A
#
# COMPACT_ATOMS: atom_id res chain seq x y z
N MET A 1 -9.58 8.94 2.95
CA MET A 1 -9.89 8.05 1.80
C MET A 1 -11.23 7.39 2.07
N GLU A 2 -12.19 7.55 1.16
CA GLU A 2 -13.57 7.05 1.32
C GLU A 2 -13.97 5.98 0.28
N GLY A 3 -13.03 5.59 -0.58
CA GLY A 3 -13.31 4.72 -1.72
C GLY A 3 -12.22 4.76 -2.78
N LEU A 4 -12.50 4.09 -3.89
CA LEU A 4 -11.64 3.98 -5.07
C LEU A 4 -12.40 4.36 -6.34
N VAL A 5 -11.66 4.90 -7.29
CA VAL A 5 -12.09 5.05 -8.69
C VAL A 5 -11.42 3.93 -9.47
N LEU A 6 -12.21 3.09 -10.14
CA LEU A 6 -11.78 1.89 -10.82
C LEU A 6 -11.98 2.04 -12.32
N ASN A 7 -10.97 1.68 -13.09
CA ASN A 7 -11.09 1.48 -14.52
C ASN A 7 -10.52 0.10 -14.90
N TRP A 8 -10.80 -0.34 -16.12
CA TRP A 8 -10.34 -1.61 -16.65
C TRP A 8 -9.00 -1.43 -17.34
N SER A 9 -8.02 -2.26 -17.02
CA SER A 9 -6.69 -2.20 -17.68
C SER A 9 -6.77 -2.26 -19.22
N PRO A 10 -7.66 -3.06 -19.85
CA PRO A 10 -7.80 -3.02 -21.31
C PRO A 10 -8.29 -1.69 -21.86
N VAL A 11 -9.16 -0.97 -21.14
CA VAL A 11 -9.63 0.37 -21.55
C VAL A 11 -8.47 1.35 -21.55
N GLU A 12 -7.66 1.33 -20.49
CA GLU A 12 -6.48 2.17 -20.35
C GLU A 12 -5.43 1.84 -21.43
N ILE A 13 -5.10 0.56 -21.60
CA ILE A 13 -4.12 0.08 -22.60
C ILE A 13 -4.55 0.45 -24.03
N ALA A 14 -5.84 0.34 -24.33
CA ALA A 14 -6.38 0.63 -25.66
C ALA A 14 -6.65 2.12 -25.91
N GLY A 15 -6.43 3.00 -24.92
CA GLY A 15 -6.71 4.44 -25.03
C GLY A 15 -8.19 4.74 -25.28
N LEU A 16 -9.09 3.88 -24.79
CA LEU A 16 -10.53 4.04 -24.96
C LEU A 16 -11.09 5.04 -23.95
N HIS A 17 -11.99 5.91 -24.42
CA HIS A 17 -12.64 6.92 -23.60
C HIS A 17 -13.87 6.33 -22.90
N VAL A 18 -13.63 5.46 -21.93
CA VAL A 18 -14.69 4.88 -21.07
C VAL A 18 -14.51 5.42 -19.66
N ASP A 19 -15.60 6.01 -19.13
CA ASP A 19 -15.61 6.56 -17.78
C ASP A 19 -15.41 5.47 -16.71
N PRO A 20 -14.68 5.78 -15.62
CA PRO A 20 -14.44 4.84 -14.55
C PRO A 20 -15.67 4.66 -13.64
N LEU A 21 -15.67 3.58 -12.87
CA LEU A 21 -16.65 3.32 -11.81
C LEU A 21 -16.09 3.71 -10.44
N THR A 22 -16.96 3.97 -9.48
CA THR A 22 -16.56 4.29 -8.11
C THR A 22 -17.08 3.26 -7.12
N VAL A 23 -16.25 2.94 -6.12
CA VAL A 23 -16.60 2.03 -5.02
C VAL A 23 -16.29 2.74 -3.71
N ARG A 24 -17.27 2.81 -2.80
CA ARG A 24 -17.06 3.34 -1.45
C ARG A 24 -16.46 2.27 -0.55
N ALA A 25 -15.57 2.69 0.34
CA ALA A 25 -14.93 1.81 1.32
C ALA A 25 -14.68 2.56 2.63
N ARG A 26 -14.86 1.87 3.76
CA ARG A 26 -14.49 2.39 5.09
C ARG A 26 -12.97 2.34 5.34
N ALA A 27 -12.27 1.46 4.62
CA ALA A 27 -10.84 1.31 4.64
C ALA A 27 -10.36 0.76 3.29
N VAL A 28 -9.22 1.25 2.80
CA VAL A 28 -8.55 0.76 1.59
C VAL A 28 -7.18 0.24 1.97
N VAL A 29 -6.80 -0.93 1.49
CA VAL A 29 -5.46 -1.52 1.73
C VAL A 29 -4.71 -1.55 0.41
N ASP A 30 -3.61 -0.81 0.33
CA ASP A 30 -2.63 -0.94 -0.74
C ASP A 30 -1.76 -2.17 -0.46
N ALA A 31 -2.00 -3.22 -1.24
CA ALA A 31 -1.19 -4.42 -1.30
C ALA A 31 -0.68 -4.64 -2.75
N THR A 32 -0.48 -3.58 -3.53
CA THR A 32 -0.03 -3.67 -4.94
C THR A 32 1.46 -4.00 -5.07
N GLY A 33 2.14 -4.26 -3.94
CA GLY A 33 3.54 -4.64 -3.89
C GLY A 33 4.51 -3.46 -3.97
N HIS A 34 5.67 -3.70 -4.57
CA HIS A 34 6.76 -2.73 -4.69
C HIS A 34 6.35 -1.34 -5.24
N PRO A 35 5.44 -1.24 -6.23
CA PRO A 35 5.08 0.07 -6.80
C PRO A 35 4.26 0.99 -5.89
N CYS A 36 3.56 0.45 -4.87
CA CYS A 36 2.65 1.22 -4.01
C CYS A 36 1.66 2.09 -4.80
N GLU A 37 0.96 1.51 -5.78
CA GLU A 37 0.23 2.26 -6.81
C GLU A 37 -0.80 3.22 -6.20
N ILE A 38 -1.53 2.76 -5.16
CA ILE A 38 -2.58 3.56 -4.55
C ILE A 38 -1.98 4.68 -3.70
N VAL A 39 -0.96 4.38 -2.91
CA VAL A 39 -0.26 5.39 -2.10
C VAL A 39 0.42 6.44 -2.99
N LYS A 40 0.98 6.01 -4.13
CA LYS A 40 1.62 6.90 -5.10
C LYS A 40 0.61 7.88 -5.71
N ILE A 41 -0.55 7.39 -6.13
CA ILE A 41 -1.65 8.23 -6.62
C ILE A 41 -2.08 9.25 -5.56
N ILE A 42 -2.19 8.85 -4.29
CA ILE A 42 -2.53 9.79 -3.21
C ILE A 42 -1.46 10.87 -3.07
N GLN A 43 -0.19 10.49 -2.96
CA GLN A 43 0.91 11.45 -2.85
C GLN A 43 0.94 12.44 -4.02
N GLU A 44 0.72 11.97 -5.25
CA GLU A 44 0.67 12.82 -6.44
C GLU A 44 -0.50 13.82 -6.41
N LYS A 45 -1.64 13.43 -5.82
CA LYS A 45 -2.84 14.26 -5.76
C LYS A 45 -2.89 15.22 -4.57
N THR A 46 -2.36 14.82 -3.41
CA THR A 46 -2.48 15.59 -2.16
C THR A 46 -1.15 16.19 -1.69
N GLY A 47 -0.03 15.78 -2.27
CA GLY A 47 1.30 16.23 -1.86
C GLY A 47 1.85 15.43 -0.66
N PRO A 48 2.84 15.97 0.08
CA PRO A 48 3.56 15.24 1.12
C PRO A 48 2.76 15.14 2.43
N GLU A 49 1.73 14.31 2.45
CA GLU A 49 0.83 14.12 3.61
C GLU A 49 0.82 12.68 4.14
N LEU A 50 1.72 11.82 3.67
CA LEU A 50 1.79 10.44 4.13
C LEU A 50 2.36 10.37 5.56
N ASN A 51 1.87 9.42 6.35
CA ASN A 51 2.36 9.12 7.69
C ASN A 51 3.73 8.41 7.62
N THR A 52 4.73 9.18 7.19
CA THR A 52 6.13 8.79 7.03
C THR A 52 6.98 9.97 7.50
N PRO A 53 8.27 9.77 7.85
CA PRO A 53 9.12 10.85 8.33
C PRO A 53 9.23 12.06 7.39
N THR A 54 8.99 11.88 6.09
CA THR A 54 9.14 12.91 5.05
C THR A 54 7.80 13.38 4.45
N GLY A 55 6.68 12.82 4.90
CA GLY A 55 5.38 13.02 4.24
C GLY A 55 5.26 12.28 2.89
N LYS A 56 6.26 11.51 2.47
CA LYS A 56 6.38 10.92 1.13
C LYS A 56 6.78 9.43 1.18
N ILE A 57 6.50 8.71 0.10
CA ILE A 57 7.05 7.38 -0.19
C ILE A 57 8.57 7.49 -0.18
N LEU A 58 9.21 6.73 0.71
CA LEU A 58 10.67 6.72 0.85
C LEU A 58 11.36 5.85 -0.21
N GLY A 59 10.64 4.87 -0.77
CA GLY A 59 11.12 3.94 -1.79
C GLY A 59 11.89 2.77 -1.19
N GLU A 60 11.73 1.58 -1.77
CA GLU A 60 12.43 0.40 -1.27
C GLU A 60 13.96 0.50 -1.37
N LYS A 61 14.65 -0.14 -0.44
CA LYS A 61 16.12 -0.27 -0.46
C LYS A 61 16.54 -1.61 -1.07
N SER A 62 17.84 -1.73 -1.33
CA SER A 62 18.49 -2.96 -1.77
C SER A 62 18.17 -4.16 -0.87
N MET A 63 18.32 -5.36 -1.42
CA MET A 63 17.91 -6.59 -0.75
C MET A 63 18.66 -6.85 0.55
N TRP A 64 17.89 -7.16 1.61
CA TRP A 64 18.37 -7.71 2.87
C TRP A 64 17.24 -8.54 3.46
N ALA A 65 17.23 -9.84 3.13
CA ALA A 65 16.14 -10.77 3.43
C ALA A 65 15.71 -10.75 4.90
N ASP A 66 16.64 -11.03 5.81
CA ASP A 66 16.35 -11.16 7.24
C ASP A 66 15.70 -9.88 7.80
N ARG A 67 16.26 -8.72 7.45
CA ARG A 67 15.75 -7.44 7.91
C ARG A 67 14.42 -7.08 7.28
N ALA A 68 14.28 -7.31 5.97
CA ALA A 68 13.06 -7.01 5.24
C ALA A 68 11.87 -7.84 5.75
N GLU A 69 12.07 -9.13 6.03
CA GLU A 69 11.03 -10.01 6.57
C GLU A 69 10.50 -9.53 7.93
N SER A 70 11.39 -9.07 8.82
CA SER A 70 10.96 -8.49 10.10
C SER A 70 10.31 -7.11 9.95
N THR A 71 10.87 -6.23 9.10
CA THR A 71 10.36 -4.86 8.99
C THR A 71 9.02 -4.76 8.26
N VAL A 72 8.69 -5.73 7.38
CA VAL A 72 7.39 -5.74 6.69
C VAL A 72 6.25 -5.64 7.67
N THR A 73 6.26 -6.48 8.71
CA THR A 73 5.19 -6.48 9.69
C THR A 73 5.15 -5.20 10.49
N ASP A 74 6.31 -4.62 10.82
CA ASP A 74 6.40 -3.37 11.58
C ASP A 74 5.82 -2.18 10.80
N ASN A 75 6.04 -2.16 9.49
CA ASN A 75 5.59 -1.12 8.58
C ASN A 75 4.12 -1.23 8.16
N VAL A 76 3.41 -2.31 8.52
CA VAL A 76 1.96 -2.42 8.28
C VAL A 76 1.21 -1.41 9.13
N GLY A 77 0.40 -0.57 8.48
CA GLY A 77 -0.39 0.43 9.18
C GLY A 77 -1.12 1.39 8.25
N GLU A 78 -1.74 2.41 8.86
CA GLU A 78 -2.41 3.51 8.18
C GLU A 78 -1.37 4.55 7.74
N VAL A 79 -1.27 4.77 6.42
CA VAL A 79 -0.30 5.70 5.82
C VAL A 79 -0.93 7.02 5.40
N PHE A 80 -2.25 7.06 5.28
CA PHE A 80 -3.05 8.26 5.05
C PHE A 80 -4.45 7.97 5.61
N PRO A 81 -5.25 8.95 6.09
CA PRO A 81 -6.55 8.66 6.69
C PRO A 81 -7.42 7.76 5.80
N GLY A 82 -7.74 6.55 6.28
CA GLY A 82 -8.53 5.54 5.55
C GLY A 82 -7.75 4.68 4.53
N LEU A 83 -6.44 4.90 4.34
CA LEU A 83 -5.55 4.14 3.46
C LEU A 83 -4.45 3.45 4.28
N TYR A 84 -4.34 2.14 4.10
CA TYR A 84 -3.40 1.28 4.80
C TYR A 84 -2.48 0.58 3.81
N VAL A 85 -1.38 0.05 4.30
CA VAL A 85 -0.42 -0.72 3.50
C VAL A 85 -0.16 -2.09 4.09
N ALA A 86 0.08 -3.07 3.22
CA ALA A 86 0.51 -4.41 3.58
C ALA A 86 1.52 -4.97 2.56
N GLY A 87 2.18 -6.07 2.92
CA GLY A 87 3.19 -6.72 2.08
C GLY A 87 4.33 -5.77 1.70
N MET A 88 4.84 -5.90 0.47
CA MET A 88 5.95 -5.07 0.00
C MET A 88 5.61 -3.58 -0.12
N ALA A 89 4.33 -3.23 -0.26
CA ALA A 89 3.94 -1.82 -0.26
C ALA A 89 4.28 -1.16 1.09
N ALA A 90 4.16 -1.90 2.20
CA ALA A 90 4.53 -1.40 3.52
C ALA A 90 6.02 -1.04 3.60
N ASN A 91 6.91 -1.91 3.13
CA ASN A 91 8.35 -1.64 3.13
C ASN A 91 8.74 -0.53 2.16
N ALA A 92 8.13 -0.47 0.97
CA ALA A 92 8.44 0.55 -0.03
C ALA A 92 7.99 1.95 0.42
N VAL A 93 6.82 2.10 1.04
CA VAL A 93 6.38 3.38 1.63
C VAL A 93 7.34 3.85 2.73
N HIS A 94 7.80 2.93 3.60
CA HIS A 94 8.61 3.26 4.77
C HIS A 94 10.14 3.13 4.55
N GLY A 95 10.59 2.93 3.32
CA GLY A 95 12.02 2.99 3.02
C GLY A 95 12.84 1.82 3.54
N SER A 96 12.21 0.64 3.61
CA SER A 96 12.83 -0.60 4.11
C SER A 96 13.40 -1.46 2.98
N PRO A 97 14.32 -2.40 3.29
CA PRO A 97 14.86 -3.34 2.30
C PRO A 97 13.79 -4.28 1.71
N ARG A 98 14.09 -4.88 0.56
CA ARG A 98 13.33 -6.02 -0.01
C ARG A 98 13.88 -7.37 0.45
N MET A 99 13.05 -8.42 0.44
CA MET A 99 13.45 -9.75 0.95
C MET A 99 13.80 -10.81 -0.10
N GLY A 100 13.37 -10.66 -1.35
CA GLY A 100 13.57 -11.71 -2.36
C GLY A 100 12.55 -12.84 -2.22
N PRO A 101 12.89 -14.10 -2.56
CA PRO A 101 11.93 -15.21 -2.65
C PRO A 101 11.63 -15.86 -1.29
N ILE A 102 11.26 -15.05 -0.29
CA ILE A 102 10.79 -15.48 1.02
C ILE A 102 9.50 -14.72 1.34
N PHE A 103 8.51 -15.41 1.90
CA PHE A 103 7.11 -14.94 1.90
C PHE A 103 6.45 -14.97 3.29
N GLY A 104 7.18 -15.29 4.35
CA GLY A 104 6.63 -15.38 5.70
C GLY A 104 6.09 -14.02 6.17
N GLY A 105 6.91 -12.98 6.01
CA GLY A 105 6.55 -11.60 6.31
C GLY A 105 5.33 -11.13 5.52
N MET A 106 5.18 -11.55 4.25
CA MET A 106 4.00 -11.20 3.44
C MET A 106 2.70 -11.71 4.05
N LEU A 107 2.65 -12.99 4.43
CA LEU A 107 1.46 -13.59 5.02
C LEU A 107 1.11 -12.96 6.38
N LEU A 108 2.12 -12.79 7.25
CA LEU A 108 1.95 -12.17 8.55
C LEU A 108 1.54 -10.70 8.44
N SER A 109 1.99 -9.98 7.41
CA SER A 109 1.58 -8.61 7.15
C SER A 109 0.09 -8.49 6.83
N GLY A 110 -0.43 -9.42 6.01
CA GLY A 110 -1.83 -9.51 5.66
C GLY A 110 -2.71 -9.86 6.86
N GLU A 111 -2.25 -10.82 7.68
CA GLU A 111 -2.93 -11.17 8.93
C GLU A 111 -2.98 -9.98 9.90
N LYS A 112 -1.86 -9.26 10.07
CA LYS A 112 -1.77 -8.08 10.95
C LYS A 112 -2.75 -7.00 10.51
N ILE A 113 -2.79 -6.64 9.23
CA ILE A 113 -3.71 -5.59 8.76
C ILE A 113 -5.17 -6.01 8.90
N ALA A 114 -5.50 -7.28 8.63
CA ALA A 114 -6.85 -7.81 8.81
C ALA A 114 -7.31 -7.67 10.27
N LYS A 115 -6.46 -8.04 11.24
CA LYS A 115 -6.75 -7.89 12.68
C LYS A 115 -6.97 -6.43 13.07
N ILE A 116 -6.14 -5.51 12.58
CA ILE A 116 -6.29 -4.06 12.83
C ILE A 116 -7.66 -3.58 12.32
N LEU A 117 -8.01 -3.91 11.08
CA LEU A 117 -9.26 -3.45 10.45
C LEU A 117 -10.50 -4.09 11.09
N ILE A 118 -10.46 -5.38 11.44
CA ILE A 118 -11.57 -6.04 12.17
C ILE A 118 -11.86 -5.30 13.47
N ASN A 119 -10.83 -4.89 14.22
CA ASN A 119 -11.03 -4.17 15.47
C ASN A 119 -11.48 -2.71 15.27
N LYS A 120 -11.01 -2.03 14.22
CA LYS A 120 -11.37 -0.64 13.92
C LYS A 120 -12.77 -0.49 13.28
N LEU A 121 -13.26 -1.54 12.60
CA LEU A 121 -14.52 -1.51 11.85
C LEU A 121 -15.71 -2.17 12.55
N LYS A 122 -15.46 -2.91 13.64
CA LYS A 122 -16.49 -3.31 14.62
C LYS A 122 -17.19 -2.06 15.16
#